data_AF-A0A812ZT54-F1
#
_entry.id   AF-A0A812ZT54-F1
#
_cell.length_a   1.000
_cell.length_b   1.000
_cell.length_c   1.000
_cell.angle_alpha   90.00
_cell.angle_beta   90.00
_cell.angle_gamma   90.00
#
_symmetry.space_group_name_H-M   'P 1'
#
loop_
_entity.id
_entity.type
_entity.pdbx_description
1 polymer ?
#
loop_
_entity_poly.entity_id
_entity_poly.type
_entity_poly.pdbx_seq_one_letter_code
_entity_poly.pdbx_strand_id
1 'polypeptide(L)'
;MERLGESLQKAADSGELCRQRLELAFRTTCEGVGHLHNLLIAHTDIKPSNICFKDPFASDAKLIDFDAAENLQHSEQIMQRQPNNVVVWSPERREEGSTRRFLPEDVFAVGYTFAILMKDVGDKCLWLRAQVKPLLRVASARPSMHQALQHTQAVMESEHEPLPALLGSKQCQTPLEKMFGL
;
A
#
# COMPACT_ATOMS: atom_id res chain seq x y z
N MET A 1 -9.63 22.80 -2.25
CA MET A 1 -9.03 21.46 -2.48
C MET A 1 -7.91 21.30 -1.48
N GLU A 2 -7.88 20.17 -0.78
CA GLU A 2 -6.74 19.80 0.08
C GLU A 2 -5.45 19.77 -0.78
N ARG A 3 -4.36 20.31 -0.26
CA ARG A 3 -3.10 20.42 -1.00
C ARG A 3 -2.25 19.19 -0.67
N LEU A 4 -2.40 18.15 -1.47
CA LEU A 4 -1.65 16.90 -1.32
C LEU A 4 -0.15 17.11 -1.58
N GLY A 5 0.66 16.22 -1.01
CA GLY A 5 2.06 16.07 -1.35
C GLY A 5 2.23 15.42 -2.74
N GLU A 6 3.47 15.05 -3.05
CA GLU A 6 3.78 14.35 -4.30
C GLU A 6 3.27 12.91 -4.31
N SER A 7 3.18 12.32 -5.52
CA SER A 7 2.85 10.91 -5.69
C SER A 7 4.02 10.01 -5.29
N LEU A 8 3.72 8.75 -4.95
CA LEU A 8 4.76 7.75 -4.71
C LEU A 8 5.62 7.51 -5.95
N GLN A 9 5.07 7.65 -7.16
CA GLN A 9 5.86 7.62 -8.40
C GLN A 9 6.92 8.72 -8.41
N LYS A 10 6.52 9.96 -8.14
CA LYS A 10 7.44 11.10 -8.18
C LYS A 10 8.52 10.99 -7.11
N ALA A 11 8.15 10.56 -5.91
CA ALA A 11 9.11 10.33 -4.82
C ALA A 11 10.10 9.18 -5.14
N ALA A 12 9.66 8.16 -5.88
CA ALA A 12 10.54 7.09 -6.36
C ALA A 12 11.51 7.62 -7.41
N ASP A 13 11.00 8.34 -8.41
CA ASP A 13 11.78 8.91 -9.51
C ASP A 13 12.84 9.92 -9.02
N SER A 14 12.56 10.64 -7.92
CA SER A 14 13.50 11.57 -7.28
C SER A 14 14.47 10.92 -6.30
N GLY A 15 14.32 9.63 -5.99
CA GLY A 15 15.14 8.93 -4.99
C GLY A 15 14.85 9.35 -3.54
N GLU A 16 13.71 9.97 -3.27
CA GLU A 16 13.33 10.50 -1.95
C GLU A 16 12.54 9.50 -1.09
N LEU A 17 12.23 8.31 -1.63
CA LEU A 17 11.62 7.23 -0.87
C LEU A 17 12.63 6.59 0.08
N CYS A 18 12.30 6.62 1.38
CA CYS A 18 13.01 5.85 2.40
C CYS A 18 12.09 4.74 2.96
N ARG A 19 12.70 3.77 3.65
CA ARG A 19 12.00 2.63 4.28
C ARG A 19 10.78 3.08 5.08
N GLN A 20 10.97 4.02 6.01
CA GLN A 20 9.90 4.47 6.92
C GLN A 20 8.74 5.13 6.16
N ARG A 21 9.04 5.98 5.17
CA ARG A 21 8.02 6.61 4.32
C ARG A 21 7.21 5.56 3.57
N LEU A 22 7.89 4.58 2.96
CA LEU A 22 7.23 3.54 2.17
C LEU A 22 6.38 2.59 3.05
N GLU A 23 6.85 2.25 4.24
CA GLU A 23 6.09 1.42 5.20
C GLU A 23 4.82 2.12 5.70
N LEU A 24 4.89 3.42 6.00
CA LEU A 24 3.70 4.18 6.43
C LEU A 24 2.72 4.42 5.27
N ALA A 25 3.24 4.72 4.07
CA ALA A 25 2.44 4.84 2.87
C ALA A 25 1.71 3.53 2.55
N PHE A 26 2.37 2.38 2.73
CA PHE A 26 1.73 1.06 2.58
C PHE A 26 0.56 0.89 3.54
N ARG A 27 0.79 1.14 4.84
CA ARG A 27 -0.24 0.98 5.87
C ARG A 27 -1.48 1.82 5.54
N THR A 28 -1.28 3.11 5.27
CA THR A 28 -2.37 4.05 5.00
C THR A 28 -3.04 3.83 3.65
N THR A 29 -2.31 3.31 2.65
CA THR A 29 -2.92 2.82 1.41
C THR A 29 -3.83 1.62 1.67
N CYS A 30 -3.37 0.63 2.45
CA CYS A 30 -4.20 -0.51 2.84
C CYS A 30 -5.46 -0.07 3.60
N GLU A 31 -5.33 0.89 4.52
CA GLU A 31 -6.47 1.48 5.26
C GLU A 31 -7.47 2.14 4.28
N GLY A 32 -6.97 2.93 3.33
CA GLY A 32 -7.78 3.56 2.28
C GLY A 32 -8.51 2.55 1.39
N VAL A 33 -7.80 1.54 0.88
CA VAL A 33 -8.41 0.47 0.05
C VAL A 33 -9.41 -0.35 0.87
N GLY A 34 -9.08 -0.68 2.12
CA GLY A 34 -9.99 -1.41 3.02
C GLY A 34 -11.28 -0.62 3.28
N HIS A 35 -11.19 0.70 3.41
CA HIS A 35 -12.35 1.56 3.54
C HIS A 35 -13.22 1.55 2.26
N LEU A 36 -12.62 1.66 1.08
CA LEU A 36 -13.35 1.54 -0.19
C LEU A 36 -14.06 0.19 -0.30
N HIS A 37 -13.36 -0.90 0.03
CA HIS A 37 -13.91 -2.26 -0.05
C HIS A 37 -15.10 -2.45 0.89
N ASN A 38 -15.06 -1.86 2.09
CA ASN A 38 -16.19 -1.86 3.04
C ASN A 38 -17.42 -1.08 2.51
N LEU A 39 -17.20 -0.09 1.66
CA LEU A 39 -18.26 0.65 0.96
C LEU A 39 -18.69 -0.01 -0.35
N LEU A 40 -18.18 -1.22 -0.65
CA LEU A 40 -18.39 -1.90 -1.93
C LEU A 40 -17.91 -1.07 -3.13
N ILE A 41 -16.81 -0.33 -2.96
CA ILE A 41 -16.15 0.42 -4.01
C ILE A 41 -14.83 -0.27 -4.35
N ALA A 42 -14.61 -0.57 -5.63
CA ALA A 42 -13.31 -0.98 -6.14
C ALA A 42 -12.64 0.19 -6.85
N HIS A 43 -11.35 0.43 -6.60
CA HIS A 43 -10.60 1.52 -7.21
C HIS A 43 -10.21 1.22 -8.67
N THR A 44 -9.81 -0.03 -8.94
CA THR A 44 -9.44 -0.61 -10.24
C THR A 44 -8.21 -0.03 -10.95
N ASP A 45 -7.72 1.14 -10.53
CA ASP A 45 -6.50 1.78 -11.08
C ASP A 45 -5.46 2.15 -9.99
N ILE A 46 -5.15 1.19 -9.10
CA ILE A 46 -4.13 1.38 -8.05
C ILE A 46 -2.73 1.23 -8.64
N LYS A 47 -1.94 2.30 -8.57
CA LYS A 47 -0.56 2.40 -9.06
C LYS A 47 0.19 3.54 -8.36
N PRO A 48 1.53 3.62 -8.43
CA PRO A 48 2.30 4.64 -7.70
C PRO A 48 1.90 6.10 -8.01
N SER A 49 1.41 6.41 -9.22
CA SER A 49 0.96 7.76 -9.58
C SER A 49 -0.36 8.16 -8.93
N ASN A 50 -1.17 7.18 -8.51
CA ASN A 50 -2.51 7.38 -7.94
C ASN A 50 -2.51 7.25 -6.41
N ILE A 51 -1.31 7.31 -5.81
CA ILE A 51 -1.10 7.34 -4.36
C ILE A 51 -0.22 8.54 -4.05
N CYS A 52 -0.77 9.51 -3.32
CA CYS A 52 -0.06 10.73 -2.93
C CYS A 52 0.14 10.82 -1.43
N PHE A 53 1.25 11.41 -1.00
CA PHE A 53 1.38 11.82 0.40
C PHE A 53 0.29 12.82 0.75
N LYS A 54 -0.23 12.76 1.97
CA LYS A 54 -1.33 13.61 2.43
C LYS A 54 -0.98 15.09 2.39
N ASP A 55 0.29 15.42 2.61
CA ASP A 55 0.88 16.75 2.47
C ASP A 55 2.40 16.60 2.17
N PRO A 56 3.13 17.70 1.87
CA PRO A 56 4.56 17.63 1.51
C PRO A 56 5.51 17.08 2.57
N PHE A 57 5.10 17.05 3.85
CA PHE A 57 5.93 16.61 4.98
C PHE A 57 5.42 15.27 5.57
N ALA A 58 4.23 14.86 5.19
CA ALA A 58 3.60 13.61 5.57
C ALA A 58 4.28 12.37 4.97
N SER A 59 4.16 11.26 5.70
CA SER A 59 4.50 9.91 5.22
C SER A 59 3.26 9.03 5.05
N ASP A 60 2.09 9.47 5.53
CA ASP A 60 0.80 8.84 5.23
C ASP A 60 0.32 9.24 3.84
N ALA A 61 -0.32 8.27 3.18
CA ALA A 61 -0.72 8.36 1.79
C ALA A 61 -2.24 8.33 1.63
N LYS A 62 -2.71 8.89 0.52
CA LYS A 62 -4.10 8.93 0.07
C LYS A 62 -4.20 8.41 -1.35
N LEU A 63 -5.23 7.61 -1.60
CA LEU A 63 -5.65 7.26 -2.96
C LEU A 63 -6.26 8.48 -3.64
N ILE A 64 -5.94 8.65 -4.92
CA ILE A 64 -6.50 9.67 -5.80
C ILE A 64 -6.95 9.01 -7.10
N ASP A 65 -7.66 9.76 -7.94
CA ASP A 65 -8.08 9.33 -9.28
C ASP A 65 -9.05 8.13 -9.26
N PHE A 66 -10.32 8.45 -9.04
CA PHE A 66 -11.44 7.50 -8.98
C PHE A 66 -12.19 7.38 -10.31
N ASP A 67 -11.62 7.85 -11.41
CA ASP A 67 -12.31 7.88 -12.71
C ASP A 67 -12.65 6.46 -13.22
N ALA A 68 -11.86 5.46 -12.81
CA ALA A 68 -12.08 4.05 -13.12
C ALA A 68 -12.78 3.28 -11.97
N ALA A 69 -13.20 3.94 -10.89
CA ALA A 69 -13.77 3.27 -9.74
C ALA A 69 -15.15 2.67 -10.05
N GLU A 70 -15.46 1.55 -9.39
CA GLU A 70 -16.68 0.78 -9.63
C GLU A 70 -17.45 0.58 -8.33
N ASN A 71 -18.74 0.93 -8.35
CA ASN A 71 -19.67 0.59 -7.28
C ASN A 71 -20.17 -0.84 -7.48
N LEU A 72 -19.95 -1.68 -6.48
CA LEU A 72 -20.32 -3.08 -6.50
C LEU A 72 -21.65 -3.31 -5.79
N GLN A 73 -22.43 -4.27 -6.28
CA GLN A 73 -23.65 -4.74 -5.61
C GLN A 73 -23.33 -5.65 -4.42
N HIS A 74 -22.21 -6.37 -4.48
CA HIS A 74 -21.71 -7.24 -3.42
C HIS A 74 -20.18 -7.48 -3.56
N SER A 75 -19.53 -7.94 -2.50
CA SER A 75 -18.06 -8.12 -2.46
C SER A 75 -17.52 -9.08 -3.51
N GLU A 76 -18.32 -10.09 -3.88
CA GLU A 76 -17.92 -11.13 -4.85
C GLU A 76 -18.26 -10.78 -6.30
N GLN A 77 -18.55 -9.51 -6.60
CA GLN A 77 -18.98 -9.10 -7.94
C GLN A 77 -17.91 -9.40 -8.98
N ILE A 78 -18.33 -10.10 -10.04
CA ILE A 78 -17.48 -10.50 -11.15
C ILE A 78 -17.30 -9.33 -12.11
N MET A 79 -16.07 -9.15 -12.59
CA MET A 79 -15.75 -8.16 -13.62
C MET A 79 -16.32 -8.61 -14.98
N GLN A 80 -17.37 -7.94 -15.45
CA GLN A 80 -17.93 -8.18 -16.77
C GLN A 80 -17.14 -7.48 -17.89
N ARG A 81 -16.47 -6.37 -17.55
CA ARG A 81 -15.65 -5.56 -18.47
C ARG A 81 -14.21 -5.44 -17.99
N GLN A 82 -13.29 -5.31 -18.94
CA GLN A 82 -11.89 -5.02 -18.63
C GLN A 82 -11.69 -3.50 -18.57
N PRO A 83 -11.10 -2.95 -17.49
CA PRO A 83 -10.71 -1.54 -17.50
C PRO A 83 -9.57 -1.35 -18.50
N ASN A 84 -9.64 -0.29 -19.31
CA ASN A 84 -8.68 -0.05 -20.40
C ASN A 84 -7.31 0.46 -19.92
N ASN A 85 -7.21 0.97 -18.69
CA ASN A 85 -6.02 1.65 -18.16
C ASN A 85 -5.17 0.78 -17.22
N VAL A 86 -5.36 -0.54 -17.21
CA VAL A 86 -4.71 -1.38 -16.21
C VAL A 86 -3.23 -1.58 -16.55
N VAL A 87 -2.37 -1.09 -15.65
CA VAL A 87 -0.92 -1.20 -15.75
C VAL A 87 -0.44 -2.61 -15.42
N VAL A 88 -1.17 -3.35 -14.58
CA VAL A 88 -0.78 -4.68 -14.12
C VAL A 88 -1.96 -5.64 -13.96
N TRP A 89 -1.78 -6.87 -14.42
CA TRP A 89 -2.75 -7.95 -14.26
C TRP A 89 -2.35 -8.92 -13.13
N SER A 90 -3.33 -9.27 -12.30
CA SER A 90 -3.22 -10.37 -11.35
C SER A 90 -2.89 -11.70 -12.04
N PRO A 91 -2.35 -12.71 -11.32
CA PRO A 91 -2.02 -14.01 -11.89
C PRO A 91 -3.26 -14.70 -12.49
N GLU A 92 -4.39 -14.70 -11.78
CA GLU A 92 -5.65 -15.32 -12.22
C GLU A 92 -6.24 -14.64 -13.46
N ARG A 93 -5.91 -13.37 -13.71
CA ARG A 93 -6.36 -12.67 -14.91
C ARG A 93 -5.66 -13.14 -16.19
N ARG A 94 -4.49 -13.76 -16.05
CA ARG A 94 -3.74 -14.34 -17.17
C ARG A 94 -4.22 -15.74 -17.53
N GLU A 95 -5.07 -16.34 -16.69
CA GLU A 95 -5.62 -17.68 -16.88
C GLU A 95 -6.99 -17.61 -17.54
N GLU A 96 -7.15 -18.32 -18.66
CA GLU A 96 -8.42 -18.39 -19.38
C GLU A 96 -9.47 -19.15 -18.55
N GLY A 97 -10.69 -18.62 -18.47
CA GLY A 97 -11.79 -19.23 -17.70
C GLY A 97 -11.82 -18.88 -16.21
N SER A 98 -10.82 -18.17 -15.68
CA SER A 98 -10.80 -17.76 -14.27
C SER A 98 -11.84 -16.68 -13.94
N THR A 99 -12.54 -16.89 -12.82
CA THR A 99 -13.50 -15.92 -12.27
C THR A 99 -12.74 -14.72 -11.71
N ARG A 100 -12.99 -13.54 -12.29
CA ARG A 100 -12.30 -12.29 -11.93
C ARG A 100 -13.22 -11.42 -11.08
N ARG A 101 -12.77 -11.03 -9.90
CA ARG A 101 -13.54 -10.18 -8.97
C ARG A 101 -12.83 -8.87 -8.75
N PHE A 102 -13.60 -7.80 -8.59
CA PHE A 102 -13.05 -6.44 -8.46
C PHE A 102 -12.14 -6.28 -7.24
N LEU A 103 -12.61 -6.68 -6.04
CA LEU A 103 -11.86 -6.42 -4.80
C LEU A 103 -10.51 -7.16 -4.73
N PRO A 104 -10.40 -8.45 -5.10
CA PRO A 104 -9.10 -9.11 -5.16
C PRO A 104 -8.11 -8.46 -6.13
N GLU A 105 -8.57 -7.89 -7.25
CA GLU A 105 -7.68 -7.18 -8.20
C GLU A 105 -7.05 -5.94 -7.56
N ASP A 106 -7.82 -5.15 -6.80
CA ASP A 106 -7.27 -4.03 -6.03
C ASP A 106 -6.22 -4.49 -5.03
N VAL A 107 -6.48 -5.59 -4.30
CA VAL A 107 -5.52 -6.14 -3.33
C VAL A 107 -4.21 -6.52 -4.04
N PHE A 108 -4.31 -7.14 -5.21
CA PHE A 108 -3.13 -7.46 -6.02
C PHE A 108 -2.39 -6.20 -6.47
N ALA A 109 -3.12 -5.19 -6.95
CA ALA A 109 -2.55 -3.95 -7.43
C ALA A 109 -1.80 -3.19 -6.32
N VAL A 110 -2.31 -3.21 -5.07
CA VAL A 110 -1.56 -2.73 -3.89
C VAL A 110 -0.27 -3.51 -3.72
N GLY A 111 -0.35 -4.84 -3.67
CA GLY A 111 0.83 -5.70 -3.54
C GLY A 111 1.88 -5.42 -4.60
N TYR A 112 1.46 -5.32 -5.86
CA TYR A 112 2.36 -5.06 -6.98
C TYR A 112 2.98 -3.66 -6.91
N THR A 113 2.18 -2.64 -6.61
CA THR A 113 2.62 -1.26 -6.45
C THR A 113 3.74 -1.14 -5.42
N PHE A 114 3.57 -1.74 -4.24
CA PHE A 114 4.63 -1.68 -3.23
C PHE A 114 5.80 -2.61 -3.53
N ALA A 115 5.59 -3.73 -4.21
CA ALA A 115 6.67 -4.60 -4.65
C ALA A 115 7.63 -3.93 -5.65
N ILE A 116 7.13 -3.05 -6.53
CA ILE A 116 7.99 -2.30 -7.45
C ILE A 116 8.72 -1.15 -6.73
N LEU A 117 8.03 -0.39 -5.87
CA LEU A 117 8.63 0.72 -5.12
C LEU A 117 9.71 0.25 -4.14
N MET A 118 9.59 -0.97 -3.62
CA MET A 118 10.61 -1.57 -2.77
C MET A 118 11.97 -1.75 -3.46
N LYS A 119 12.00 -1.87 -4.80
CA LYS A 119 13.26 -2.02 -5.55
C LYS A 119 14.13 -0.78 -5.43
N ASP A 120 13.51 0.39 -5.28
CA ASP A 120 14.19 1.68 -5.20
C ASP A 120 14.75 1.97 -3.80
N VAL A 121 14.23 1.29 -2.77
CA VAL A 121 14.65 1.46 -1.36
C VAL A 121 15.71 0.43 -0.92
N GLY A 122 15.86 -0.67 -1.66
CA GLY A 122 16.82 -1.75 -1.39
C GLY A 122 16.39 -2.74 -0.28
N ASP A 123 17.29 -3.63 0.12
CA ASP A 123 17.00 -4.83 0.95
C ASP A 123 16.57 -4.55 2.41
N LYS A 124 16.44 -3.28 2.82
CA LYS A 124 16.13 -2.90 4.21
C LYS A 124 14.64 -3.03 4.58
N CYS A 125 13.77 -3.47 3.67
CA CYS A 125 12.32 -3.49 3.85
C CYS A 125 11.75 -4.89 4.15
N LEU A 126 12.38 -5.65 5.06
CA LEU A 126 11.95 -7.03 5.39
C LEU A 126 10.50 -7.11 5.89
N TRP A 127 10.11 -6.19 6.76
CA TRP A 127 8.73 -6.10 7.25
C TRP A 127 7.75 -5.86 6.10
N LEU A 128 7.99 -4.83 5.27
CA LEU A 128 7.14 -4.53 4.12
C LEU A 128 7.07 -5.71 3.15
N ARG A 129 8.19 -6.39 2.92
CA ARG A 129 8.25 -7.60 2.09
C ARG A 129 7.31 -8.69 2.62
N ALA A 130 7.27 -8.88 3.94
CA ALA A 130 6.41 -9.86 4.57
C ALA A 130 4.92 -9.50 4.41
N GLN A 131 4.56 -8.22 4.45
CA GLN A 131 3.18 -7.75 4.25
C GLN A 131 2.73 -7.77 2.78
N VAL A 132 3.64 -7.43 1.86
CA VAL A 132 3.36 -7.38 0.41
C VAL A 132 3.23 -8.78 -0.20
N LYS A 133 4.06 -9.74 0.22
CA LYS A 133 4.13 -11.07 -0.40
C LYS A 133 2.78 -11.82 -0.45
N PRO A 134 1.94 -11.84 0.60
CA PRO A 134 0.61 -12.45 0.55
C PRO A 134 -0.34 -11.81 -0.49
N LEU A 135 -0.22 -10.51 -0.74
CA LEU A 135 -1.09 -9.78 -1.67
C LEU A 135 -0.85 -10.20 -3.13
N LEU A 136 0.34 -10.72 -3.43
CA LEU A 136 0.75 -11.16 -4.77
C LEU A 136 0.36 -12.61 -5.11
N ARG A 137 -0.32 -13.33 -4.21
CA ARG A 137 -0.78 -14.70 -4.45
C ARG A 137 -1.95 -14.74 -5.44
N VAL A 138 -2.28 -15.93 -5.94
CA VAL A 138 -3.53 -16.19 -6.67
C VAL A 138 -4.75 -15.85 -5.81
N ALA A 139 -5.86 -15.46 -6.45
CA ALA A 139 -7.09 -15.01 -5.76
C ALA A 139 -7.53 -15.90 -4.59
N SER A 140 -7.48 -17.23 -4.73
CA SER A 140 -7.92 -18.17 -3.68
C SER A 140 -7.05 -18.17 -2.41
N ALA A 141 -5.81 -17.70 -2.49
CA ALA A 141 -4.85 -17.65 -1.39
C ALA A 141 -4.46 -16.20 -1.01
N ARG A 142 -5.01 -15.21 -1.71
CA ARG A 142 -4.81 -13.78 -1.44
C ARG A 142 -5.76 -13.35 -0.32
N PRO A 143 -5.27 -12.67 0.73
CA PRO A 143 -6.16 -12.16 1.77
C PRO A 143 -7.06 -11.06 1.21
N SER A 144 -8.21 -10.82 1.84
CA SER A 144 -8.92 -9.55 1.66
C SER A 144 -8.10 -8.39 2.22
N MET A 145 -8.40 -7.15 1.82
CA MET A 145 -7.70 -5.99 2.39
C MET A 145 -7.92 -5.88 3.90
N HIS A 146 -9.13 -6.23 4.38
CA HIS A 146 -9.42 -6.31 5.81
C HIS A 146 -8.51 -7.31 6.54
N GLN A 147 -8.33 -8.52 5.99
CA GLN A 147 -7.44 -9.53 6.57
C GLN A 147 -5.97 -9.07 6.56
N ALA A 148 -5.53 -8.40 5.49
CA ALA A 148 -4.19 -7.83 5.39
C ALA A 148 -3.93 -6.75 6.47
N LEU A 149 -4.91 -5.89 6.72
CA LEU A 149 -4.85 -4.86 7.77
C LEU A 149 -4.77 -5.46 9.17
N GLN A 150 -5.60 -6.45 9.47
CA GLN A 150 -5.58 -7.14 10.77
C GLN A 150 -4.21 -7.77 11.05
N HIS A 151 -3.59 -8.39 10.04
CA HIS A 151 -2.24 -8.95 10.17
C HIS A 151 -1.19 -7.86 10.39
N THR A 152 -1.29 -6.74 9.67
CA THR A 152 -0.37 -5.60 9.80
C THR A 152 -0.41 -5.02 11.22
N GLN A 153 -1.60 -4.86 11.81
CA GLN A 153 -1.79 -4.35 13.16
C GLN A 153 -1.22 -5.30 14.22
N ALA A 154 -1.51 -6.60 14.11
CA ALA A 154 -1.01 -7.60 15.06
C ALA A 154 0.52 -7.68 15.09
N VAL A 155 1.18 -7.55 13.94
CA VAL A 155 2.66 -7.54 13.88
C VAL A 155 3.23 -6.31 14.58
N MET A 156 2.63 -5.12 14.42
CA MET A 156 3.09 -3.91 15.10
C MET A 156 2.91 -3.97 16.62
N GLU A 157 1.82 -4.57 17.10
CA GLU A 157 1.59 -4.77 18.53
C GLU A 157 2.63 -5.71 19.16
N SER A 158 3.10 -6.70 18.41
CA SER A 158 4.15 -7.63 18.86
C SER A 158 5.56 -7.02 18.90
N GLU A 159 5.84 -5.97 18.12
CA GLU A 159 7.12 -5.24 18.18
C GLU A 159 7.18 -4.24 19.36
N HIS A 160 6.05 -4.03 20.07
CA HIS A 160 5.95 -3.15 21.23
C HIS A 160 6.03 -3.86 22.59
N GLU A 161 6.42 -5.15 22.63
CA GLU A 161 6.79 -5.77 23.91
C GLU A 161 7.98 -5.00 24.52
N PRO A 162 7.88 -4.49 25.77
CA PRO A 162 8.93 -3.64 26.31
C PRO A 162 10.22 -4.45 26.46
N LEU A 163 11.23 -4.09 25.66
CA LEU A 163 12.60 -4.53 25.87
C LEU A 163 12.97 -4.34 27.36
N PRO A 164 13.49 -5.38 28.05
CA PRO A 164 14.11 -5.19 29.35
C PRO A 164 15.15 -4.09 29.19
N ALA A 165 15.10 -3.07 30.05
CA ALA A 165 15.98 -1.91 29.99
C ALA A 165 17.46 -2.33 29.97
N LEU A 166 18.03 -2.49 28.77
CA LEU A 166 19.45 -2.67 28.57
C LEU A 166 20.00 -1.38 27.96
N LEU A 167 20.64 -0.64 28.87
CA LEU A 167 21.48 0.52 28.70
C LEU A 167 22.09 0.69 27.30
N GLY A 168 21.82 1.87 26.72
CA GLY A 168 22.77 2.63 25.92
C GLY A 168 22.78 2.34 24.43
N SER A 169 21.99 3.08 23.65
CA SER A 169 22.38 3.39 22.27
C SER A 169 21.81 4.73 21.80
N LYS A 170 22.63 5.42 21.01
CA LYS A 170 22.53 6.84 20.64
C LYS A 170 21.30 7.10 19.76
N GLN A 171 20.55 8.16 20.08
CA GLN A 171 19.44 8.65 19.28
C GLN A 171 19.91 9.14 17.89
N CYS A 172 19.24 8.69 16.84
CA CYS A 172 19.33 9.28 15.51
C CYS A 172 18.53 10.59 15.51
N GLN A 173 19.22 11.73 15.51
CA GLN A 173 18.58 13.03 15.31
C GLN A 173 18.04 13.16 13.88
N THR A 174 16.83 13.67 13.78
CA THR A 174 16.20 14.12 12.54
C THR A 174 16.98 15.31 11.93
N PRO A 175 16.86 15.57 10.61
CA PRO A 175 17.48 16.73 9.98
C PRO A 175 17.04 18.08 10.62
N LEU A 176 15.82 18.14 11.15
CA LEU A 176 15.29 19.31 11.86
C LEU A 176 15.99 19.56 13.21
N GLU A 177 16.31 18.51 13.96
CA GLU A 177 17.02 18.64 15.24
C GLU A 177 18.46 19.12 15.06
N LYS A 178 19.13 18.71 13.97
CA LYS A 178 20.46 19.25 13.61
C LYS A 178 20.45 20.71 13.19
N MET A 179 19.32 21.21 12.67
CA MET A 179 19.18 22.62 12.27
C MET A 179 18.89 23.55 13.44
N PHE A 180 18.18 23.07 14.46
CA PHE A 180 17.75 23.91 15.60
C PHE A 180 18.50 23.65 16.91
N GLY A 181 19.44 22.69 16.95
CA GLY A 181 20.30 22.48 18.11
C GLY A 181 19.55 22.10 19.39
N LEU A 182 18.50 21.28 19.25
CA LEU A 182 17.77 20.66 20.37
C LEU A 182 18.24 19.22 20.58
#